data_AF-A0A1Y4IJ77-F1
#
_entry.id   AF-A0A1Y4IJ77-F1
#
_cell.length_a   1.000
_cell.length_b   1.000
_cell.length_c   1.000
_cell.angle_alpha   90.00
_cell.angle_beta   90.00
_cell.angle_gamma   90.00
#
_symmetry.space_group_name_H-M   'P 1'
#
loop_
_entity.id
_entity.type
_entity.pdbx_description
1 polymer ?
#
loop_
_entity_poly.entity_id
_entity_poly.type
_entity_poly.pdbx_seq_one_letter_code
_entity_poly.pdbx_strand_id
1 'polypeptide(L)' 'MEQFRVEKTEYVNKTFRLPKDLVTELSVLAQQKNVSLNQLVIQCCRYSLNNLEDSDT' A
#
# COMPACT_ATOMS: atom_id res chain seq x y z
N MET A 1 19.85 -28.11 -3.71
CA MET A 1 19.11 -27.79 -2.48
C MET A 1 18.95 -26.27 -2.47
N GLU A 2 17.75 -25.78 -2.75
CA GLU A 2 17.48 -24.33 -2.66
C GLU A 2 17.44 -23.95 -1.17
N GLN A 3 18.26 -22.96 -0.81
CA GLN A 3 18.36 -22.45 0.54
C GLN A 3 17.17 -21.52 0.80
N PHE A 4 16.42 -21.77 1.87
CA PHE A 4 15.40 -20.85 2.36
C PHE A 4 16.05 -19.52 2.74
N ARG A 5 15.77 -18.46 1.96
CA ARG A 5 16.19 -17.09 2.26
C ARG A 5 15.02 -16.37 2.94
N VAL A 6 15.23 -15.92 4.17
CA VAL A 6 14.28 -15.05 4.86
C VAL A 6 14.44 -13.65 4.30
N GLU A 7 13.51 -13.23 3.45
CA GLU A 7 13.42 -11.83 3.01
C GLU A 7 12.92 -10.97 4.16
N LYS A 8 13.77 -10.09 4.68
CA LYS A 8 13.37 -9.10 5.67
C LYS A 8 12.80 -7.89 4.95
N THR A 9 11.49 -7.74 4.97
CA THR A 9 10.86 -6.50 4.51
C THR A 9 11.20 -5.39 5.49
N GLU A 10 12.06 -4.46 5.09
CA GLU A 10 12.36 -3.25 5.87
C GLU A 10 11.21 -2.24 5.72
N TYR A 11 10.68 -1.78 6.84
CA TYR A 11 9.63 -0.76 6.88
C TYR A 11 10.23 0.55 7.41
N VAL A 12 10.05 1.63 6.65
CA VAL A 12 10.40 2.99 7.08
C VAL A 12 9.13 3.71 7.49
N ASN A 13 9.10 4.29 8.68
CA ASN A 13 7.99 5.13 9.10
C ASN A 13 8.04 6.46 8.34
N LYS A 14 7.01 6.75 7.54
CA LYS A 14 6.82 8.05 6.88
C LYS A 14 5.41 8.55 7.15
N THR A 15 5.30 9.83 7.52
CA THR A 15 4.02 10.48 7.75
C THR A 15 3.60 11.26 6.50
N PHE A 16 2.47 10.89 5.91
CA PHE A 16 1.85 11.63 4.80
C PHE A 16 0.61 12.35 5.30
N ARG A 17 0.35 13.54 4.74
CA ARG A 17 -0.92 14.26 4.95
C ARG A 17 -1.86 13.90 3.82
N LEU A 18 -3.00 13.31 4.15
CA LEU A 18 -4.04 12.95 3.20
C LEU A 18 -5.28 13.84 3.42
N PRO A 19 -6.06 14.14 2.37
CA PRO A 19 -7.35 14.80 2.52
C PRO A 19 -8.27 14.01 3.44
N LYS A 20 -9.07 14.71 4.25
CA LYS A 20 -9.95 14.09 5.26
C LYS A 20 -10.94 13.11 4.61
N ASP A 21 -11.57 13.52 3.52
CA ASP A 21 -12.56 12.71 2.80
C ASP A 21 -11.96 11.39 2.31
N LEU A 22 -10.76 11.44 1.74
CA LEU A 22 -10.03 10.26 1.29
C LEU A 22 -9.73 9.29 2.44
N VAL A 23 -9.29 9.79 3.59
CA VAL A 23 -9.02 8.95 4.77
C VAL A 23 -10.30 8.29 5.26
N THR A 24 -11.43 8.99 5.23
CA THR A 24 -12.74 8.43 5.60
C THR A 24 -13.13 7.31 4.65
N GLU A 25 -13.05 7.51 3.34
CA GLU A 25 -13.36 6.48 2.34
C GLU A 25 -12.46 5.24 2.49
N LEU A 26 -11.15 5.45 2.61
CA LEU A 26 -10.20 4.37 2.80
C LEU A 26 -10.45 3.61 4.12
N SER A 27 -10.83 4.30 5.18
CA SER A 27 -11.14 3.68 6.48
C SER A 27 -12.41 2.83 6.43
N VAL A 28 -13.45 3.28 5.70
CA VAL A 28 -14.66 2.47 5.46
C VAL A 28 -14.32 1.23 4.65
N LEU A 29 -13.55 1.38 3.58
CA LEU A 29 -13.16 0.26 2.71
C LEU A 29 -12.26 -0.74 3.47
N ALA A 30 -11.33 -0.25 4.28
CA ALA A 30 -10.48 -1.08 5.13
C ALA A 30 -11.29 -1.92 6.11
N GLN A 31 -12.30 -1.32 6.76
CA GLN A 31 -13.22 -2.04 7.65
C GLN A 31 -14.04 -3.10 6.91
N GLN A 32 -14.63 -2.75 5.76
CA GLN A 32 -15.39 -3.69 4.93
C GLN A 32 -14.56 -4.89 4.48
N LYS A 33 -13.28 -4.65 4.16
CA LYS A 33 -12.34 -5.68 3.71
C LYS A 33 -11.57 -6.36 4.85
N ASN A 34 -11.83 -5.99 6.11
CA ASN A 34 -11.12 -6.50 7.30
C ASN A 34 -9.59 -6.39 7.17
N VAL A 35 -9.10 -5.27 6.62
CA VAL A 35 -7.66 -4.96 6.50
C VAL A 35 -7.33 -3.70 7.29
N SER A 36 -6.08 -3.53 7.68
CA SER A 36 -5.63 -2.26 8.27
C SER A 36 -5.52 -1.18 7.22
N LEU A 37 -5.77 0.08 7.60
CA LEU A 37 -5.61 1.24 6.72
C LEU A 37 -4.19 1.29 6.12
N ASN A 38 -3.17 0.96 6.92
CA ASN A 38 -1.79 0.91 6.43
C ASN A 38 -1.58 -0.15 5.36
N GLN A 39 -2.10 -1.37 5.57
CA GLN A 39 -2.03 -2.43 4.55
C GLN A 39 -2.75 -2.01 3.28
N LEU A 40 -3.94 -1.42 3.40
CA LEU A 40 -4.71 -0.93 2.25
C LEU A 40 -3.92 0.12 1.46
N VAL A 41 -3.35 1.11 2.14
CA VAL A 41 -2.54 2.17 1.51
C VAL A 41 -1.32 1.59 0.78
N ILE A 42 -0.61 0.64 1.38
CA ILE A 42 0.53 -0.03 0.73
C ILE A 42 0.08 -0.74 -0.56
N GLN A 43 -1.04 -1.46 -0.52
CA GLN A 43 -1.59 -2.16 -1.69
C GLN A 43 -2.02 -1.19 -2.78
N CYS A 44 -2.70 -0.10 -2.42
CA CYS A 44 -3.04 0.97 -3.37
C CYS A 44 -1.79 1.54 -4.03
N CYS A 45 -0.75 1.89 -3.26
CA CYS A 45 0.50 2.41 -3.82
C CYS A 45 1.19 1.39 -4.75
N ARG A 46 1.27 0.12 -4.36
CA ARG A 46 1.85 -0.94 -5.20
C ARG A 46 1.07 -1.15 -6.49
N TYR A 47 -0.26 -1.17 -6.40
CA TYR A 47 -1.12 -1.28 -7.56
C TYR A 47 -0.92 -0.10 -8.51
N SER A 48 -0.95 1.14 -7.99
CA SER A 48 -0.73 2.33 -8.79
C SER A 48 0.65 2.35 -9.46
N LEU A 49 1.70 1.87 -8.79
CA LEU A 49 3.04 1.77 -9.37
C LEU A 49 3.13 0.70 -10.46
N ASN A 50 2.49 -0.45 -10.27
CA ASN A 50 2.50 -1.55 -11.24
C ASN A 50 1.59 -1.29 -12.46
N ASN A 51 0.57 -0.45 -12.30
CA ASN A 51 -0.38 -0.08 -13.35
C ASN A 51 -0.15 1.36 -13.84
N LEU A 52 0.94 1.99 -13.42
CA LEU A 52 1.39 3.21 -14.06
C LEU A 52 1.82 2.80 -15.47
N GLU A 53 1.09 3.23 -16.49
CA GLU A 53 1.56 3.07 -17.87
C GLU A 53 2.95 3.74 -17.92
N ASP A 54 3.96 2.99 -18.38
CA ASP A 54 5.26 3.52 -18.76
C ASP A 54 5.01 4.50 -19.94
N SER A 55 4.59 5.71 -19.61
CA SER A 55 4.49 6.83 -20.55
C SER A 55 5.87 7.47 -20.72
N ASP A 56 6.90 6.64 -20.85
CA ASP A 56 8.18 7.00 -21.46
C ASP A 56 8.12 6.44 -22.90
N THR A 57 7.44 7.18 -23.78
CA THR A 57 7.68 7.17 -25.23
C THR A 57 8.23 8.52 -25.62
#